data_AF-A0A524D701-F1
#
_entry.id   AF-A0A524D701-F1
#
_cell.length_a   1.000
_cell.length_b   1.000
_cell.length_c   1.000
_cell.angle_alpha   90.00
_cell.angle_beta   90.00
_cell.angle_gamma   90.00
#
_symmetry.space_group_name_H-M   'P 1'
#
loop_
_entity.id
_entity.type
_entity.pdbx_description
1 polymer ?
#
loop_
_entity_poly.entity_id
_entity_poly.type
_entity_poly.pdbx_seq_one_letter_code
_entity_poly.pdbx_strand_id
1 'polypeptide(L)'
;MKTLICLRTGSVVVVSTPFVRQDNLEVSPLDPEIQQNIDQSKHLLRQISEDSSVPRNIRRAANEAIVVLETEADSPAVRAQNAISILDEPSQDPNCPNHARTKIWHVSSLLEPIRD
;
A
#
# COMPACT_ATOMS: atom_id res chain seq x y z
N MET A 1 -42.25 -5.50 -26.87
CA MET A 1 -42.23 -6.67 -27.78
C MET A 1 -40.97 -7.45 -27.47
N LYS A 2 -41.12 -8.74 -27.16
CA LYS A 2 -40.06 -9.62 -26.62
C LYS A 2 -39.17 -10.09 -27.77
N THR A 3 -37.85 -10.02 -27.60
CA THR A 3 -36.91 -10.78 -28.43
C THR A 3 -36.24 -11.83 -27.56
N LEU A 4 -36.50 -13.08 -27.91
CA LEU A 4 -36.01 -14.30 -27.30
C LEU A 4 -34.69 -14.66 -27.99
N ILE A 5 -33.62 -14.97 -27.24
CA ILE A 5 -32.45 -15.67 -27.80
C ILE A 5 -32.20 -16.93 -26.95
N CYS A 6 -32.10 -18.04 -27.68
CA CYS A 6 -31.95 -19.43 -27.23
C CYS A 6 -30.51 -19.71 -26.77
N LEU A 7 -30.33 -20.21 -25.54
CA LEU A 7 -29.04 -20.70 -25.05
C LEU A 7 -28.85 -22.16 -25.49
N ARG A 8 -27.82 -22.42 -26.29
CA ARG A 8 -27.36 -23.75 -26.69
C ARG A 8 -25.95 -23.96 -26.12
N THR A 9 -25.78 -25.07 -25.43
CA THR A 9 -24.53 -25.81 -25.14
C THR A 9 -23.51 -25.27 -24.14
N GLY A 10 -23.30 -26.05 -23.07
CA GLY A 10 -21.97 -26.44 -22.57
C GLY A 10 -21.24 -25.46 -21.64
N SER A 11 -21.29 -25.70 -20.33
CA SER A 11 -20.58 -24.96 -19.28
C SER A 11 -19.08 -24.78 -19.54
N VAL A 12 -18.60 -23.53 -19.48
CA VAL A 12 -17.30 -23.16 -18.88
C VAL A 12 -17.48 -21.81 -18.17
N VAL A 13 -16.97 -21.76 -16.94
CA VAL A 13 -17.09 -20.71 -15.92
C VAL A 13 -16.64 -19.34 -16.46
N VAL A 14 -17.49 -18.32 -16.30
CA VAL A 14 -17.07 -16.91 -16.34
C VAL A 14 -17.23 -16.36 -14.94
N VAL A 15 -16.13 -15.80 -14.45
CA VAL A 15 -15.85 -15.41 -13.07
C VAL A 15 -16.96 -14.53 -12.51
N SER A 16 -17.61 -15.03 -11.46
CA SER A 16 -18.52 -14.27 -10.62
C SER A 16 -17.74 -13.30 -9.74
N THR A 17 -17.33 -12.16 -10.29
CA THR A 17 -17.39 -10.90 -9.55
C THR A 17 -17.77 -9.80 -10.55
N PRO A 18 -18.80 -8.97 -10.25
CA PRO A 18 -19.04 -7.79 -11.05
C PRO A 18 -17.85 -6.85 -10.84
N PHE A 19 -17.00 -6.74 -11.86
CA PHE A 19 -16.00 -5.69 -12.00
C PHE A 19 -16.77 -4.36 -12.17
N VAL A 20 -16.86 -3.62 -11.06
CA VAL A 20 -17.58 -2.36 -10.84
C VAL A 20 -16.57 -1.55 -10.03
N ARG A 21 -16.01 -0.40 -10.46
CA ARG A 21 -16.48 0.67 -11.36
C ARG A 21 -15.29 1.37 -12.05
N GLN A 22 -15.49 1.79 -13.31
CA GLN A 22 -15.05 3.13 -13.71
C GLN A 22 -16.03 4.07 -13.02
N ASP A 23 -15.58 5.04 -12.23
CA ASP A 23 -16.27 6.33 -12.02
C ASP A 23 -15.45 7.22 -11.09
N ASN A 24 -14.97 8.32 -11.68
CA ASN A 24 -14.77 9.63 -11.07
C ASN A 24 -13.56 9.86 -10.13
N LEU A 25 -12.70 10.75 -10.64
CA LEU A 25 -11.91 11.74 -9.92
C LEU A 25 -12.83 12.62 -9.03
N GLU A 26 -13.47 12.05 -8.02
CA GLU A 26 -13.87 12.79 -6.84
C GLU A 26 -12.73 12.59 -5.85
N VAL A 27 -12.06 13.69 -5.47
CA VAL A 27 -11.27 13.71 -4.25
C VAL A 27 -12.28 13.54 -3.12
N SER A 28 -12.68 12.29 -2.89
CA SER A 28 -13.46 11.90 -1.73
C SER A 28 -12.62 12.22 -0.50
N PRO A 29 -13.23 12.62 0.62
CA PRO A 29 -12.49 12.70 1.87
C PRO A 29 -11.87 11.31 2.07
N LEU A 30 -10.53 11.23 2.03
CA LEU A 30 -9.78 10.01 2.34
C LEU A 30 -10.46 9.37 3.55
N ASP A 31 -10.84 8.09 3.44
CA ASP A 31 -11.44 7.40 4.56
C ASP A 31 -10.55 7.66 5.78
N PRO A 32 -11.11 8.14 6.90
CA PRO A 32 -10.29 8.60 8.03
C PRO A 32 -9.38 7.49 8.55
N GLU A 33 -9.77 6.23 8.34
CA GLU A 33 -8.98 5.04 8.61
C GLU A 33 -7.73 4.92 7.73
N ILE A 34 -7.84 5.16 6.41
CA ILE A 34 -6.68 5.14 5.49
C ILE A 34 -5.70 6.24 5.88
N GLN A 35 -6.20 7.45 6.12
CA GLN A 35 -5.35 8.56 6.52
C GLN A 35 -4.64 8.28 7.85
N GLN A 36 -5.36 7.71 8.82
CA GLN A 36 -4.79 7.29 10.09
C GLN A 36 -3.69 6.24 9.92
N ASN A 37 -3.90 5.22 9.08
CA ASN A 37 -2.90 4.19 8.81
C ASN A 37 -1.64 4.77 8.15
N ILE A 38 -1.80 5.73 7.25
CA ILE A 38 -0.69 6.43 6.60
C ILE A 38 0.07 7.30 7.60
N ASP A 39 -0.63 8.02 8.48
CA ASP A 39 0.00 8.84 9.50
C ASP A 39 0.74 7.99 10.56
N GLN A 40 0.16 6.87 10.97
CA GLN A 40 0.82 5.89 11.83
C GLN A 40 2.07 5.31 11.15
N SER A 41 1.98 4.97 9.87
CA SER A 41 3.11 4.47 9.08
C SER A 41 4.24 5.49 9.02
N LYS A 42 3.95 6.77 8.71
CA LYS A 42 4.94 7.85 8.73
C LYS A 42 5.58 8.01 10.10
N HIS A 43 4.82 7.90 11.18
CA HIS A 43 5.36 7.99 12.54
C HIS A 43 6.37 6.87 12.82
N LEU A 44 6.03 5.63 12.49
CA LEU A 44 6.93 4.47 12.67
C LEU A 44 8.21 4.61 11.84
N LEU A 45 8.09 5.06 10.59
CA LEU A 45 9.25 5.29 9.71
C LEU A 45 10.17 6.40 10.22
N ARG A 46 9.61 7.48 10.78
CA ARG A 46 10.39 8.57 11.40
C ARG A 46 11.22 8.07 12.58
N GLN A 47 10.64 7.20 13.40
CA GLN A 47 11.40 6.59 14.50
C GLN A 47 12.58 5.75 13.99
N ILE A 48 12.47 5.11 12.83
CA ILE A 48 13.59 4.35 12.24
C ILE A 48 14.64 5.31 11.67
N SER A 49 14.22 6.40 11.02
CA SER A 49 15.13 7.35 10.39
C SER A 49 15.95 8.18 11.40
N GLU A 50 15.40 8.42 12.59
CA GLU A 50 16.06 9.13 13.70
C GLU A 50 16.95 8.23 14.56
N ASP A 51 16.78 6.90 14.47
CA ASP A 51 17.54 5.97 15.29
C ASP A 51 18.99 5.84 14.82
N SER A 52 19.93 6.33 15.64
CA SER A 52 21.37 6.25 15.37
C SER A 52 21.94 4.82 15.37
N SER A 53 21.23 3.85 15.97
CA SER A 53 21.64 2.43 16.00
C SER A 53 21.38 1.69 14.70
N VAL A 54 20.52 2.24 13.83
CA VAL A 54 20.17 1.68 12.52
C VAL A 54 21.18 2.16 11.48
N PRO A 55 21.72 1.31 10.58
CA PRO A 55 22.66 1.73 9.55
C PRO A 55 22.06 2.70 8.52
N ARG A 56 22.93 3.50 7.87
CA ARG A 56 22.53 4.64 7.02
C ARG A 56 21.63 4.26 5.85
N ASN A 57 21.82 3.07 5.27
CA ASN A 57 21.00 2.56 4.16
C ASN A 57 19.53 2.43 4.55
N ILE A 58 19.24 1.82 5.70
CA ILE A 58 17.88 1.62 6.19
C ILE A 58 17.22 2.95 6.56
N ARG A 59 17.98 3.86 7.20
CA ARG A 59 17.47 5.21 7.52
C ARG A 59 17.14 6.01 6.26
N ARG A 60 17.91 5.83 5.17
CA ARG A 60 17.62 6.46 3.88
C ARG A 60 16.34 5.89 3.28
N ALA A 61 16.19 4.57 3.23
CA ALA A 61 14.99 3.91 2.70
C ALA A 61 13.73 4.32 3.49
N ALA A 62 13.82 4.43 4.81
CA ALA A 62 12.71 4.90 5.64
C ALA A 62 12.29 6.34 5.30
N ASN A 63 13.25 7.24 5.07
CA ASN A 63 12.96 8.61 4.63
C ASN A 63 12.35 8.65 3.23
N GLU A 64 12.84 7.82 2.31
CA GLU A 64 12.32 7.73 0.95
C GLU A 64 10.86 7.25 0.94
N ALA A 65 10.55 6.23 1.75
CA ALA A 65 9.17 5.77 1.94
C ALA A 65 8.25 6.86 2.51
N ILE A 66 8.73 7.71 3.44
CA ILE A 66 7.95 8.86 3.96
C ILE A 66 7.63 9.84 2.83
N VAL A 67 8.61 10.18 1.99
CA VAL A 67 8.42 11.10 0.86
C VAL A 67 7.38 10.57 -0.13
N VAL A 68 7.42 9.26 -0.42
CA VAL A 68 6.42 8.61 -1.28
C VAL A 68 5.03 8.68 -0.68
N LEU A 69 4.88 8.47 0.64
CA LEU A 69 3.60 8.58 1.32
C LEU A 69 3.06 10.02 1.39
N GLU A 70 3.93 11.02 1.34
CA GLU A 70 3.58 12.45 1.32
C GLU A 70 3.28 12.98 -0.09
N THR A 71 3.61 12.22 -1.15
CA THR A 71 3.41 12.65 -2.53
C THR A 71 1.92 12.61 -2.92
N GLU A 72 1.27 13.76 -3.03
CA GLU A 72 -0.18 13.85 -3.34
C GLU A 72 -0.55 13.62 -4.82
N ALA A 73 0.44 13.39 -5.68
CA ALA A 73 0.21 13.21 -7.12
C ALA A 73 -0.46 11.86 -7.46
N ASP A 74 -0.26 10.83 -6.63
CA ASP A 74 -0.70 9.45 -6.88
C ASP A 74 -1.86 9.05 -5.96
N SER A 75 -2.63 8.03 -6.38
CA SER A 75 -3.69 7.45 -5.53
C SER A 75 -3.08 6.85 -4.25
N PRO A 76 -3.81 6.86 -3.11
CA PRO A 76 -3.30 6.34 -1.85
C PRO A 76 -2.82 4.88 -1.95
N ALA A 77 -3.48 4.06 -2.78
CA ALA A 77 -3.09 2.69 -3.06
C ALA A 77 -1.73 2.60 -3.78
N VAL A 78 -1.50 3.44 -4.81
CA VAL A 78 -0.23 3.49 -5.53
C VAL A 78 0.90 3.94 -4.61
N ARG A 79 0.67 4.96 -3.77
CA ARG A 79 1.66 5.41 -2.78
C ARG A 79 2.01 4.33 -1.78
N ALA A 80 1.01 3.62 -1.26
CA ALA A 80 1.21 2.52 -0.31
C ALA A 80 2.06 1.41 -0.94
N GLN A 81 1.75 1.01 -2.18
CA GLN A 81 2.49 -0.02 -2.89
C GLN A 81 3.95 0.39 -3.18
N ASN A 82 4.17 1.64 -3.59
CA ASN A 82 5.51 2.19 -3.81
C ASN A 82 6.32 2.21 -2.51
N ALA A 83 5.71 2.64 -1.41
CA ALA A 83 6.35 2.64 -0.09
C ALA A 83 6.71 1.22 0.39
N ILE A 84 5.81 0.24 0.25
CA ILE A 84 6.09 -1.17 0.59
C ILE A 84 7.29 -1.68 -0.22
N SER A 85 7.34 -1.36 -1.52
CA SER A 85 8.42 -1.81 -2.40
C SER A 85 9.80 -1.26 -1.96
N ILE A 86 9.85 -0.01 -1.50
CA ILE A 86 11.08 0.61 -0.95
C ILE A 86 11.50 -0.04 0.37
N LEU A 87 10.53 -0.45 1.19
CA LEU A 87 10.77 -1.02 2.52
C LEU A 87 11.14 -2.50 2.50
N ASP A 88 10.91 -3.20 1.39
CA ASP A 88 11.27 -4.61 1.24
C ASP A 88 12.80 -4.80 1.23
N GLU A 89 13.53 -3.96 0.50
CA GLU A 89 15.01 -3.98 0.44
C GLU A 89 15.68 -3.90 1.83
N PRO A 90 15.41 -2.89 2.70
CA PRO A 90 16.01 -2.82 4.03
C PRO A 90 15.54 -3.93 4.99
N SER A 91 14.43 -4.60 4.72
CA SER A 91 13.94 -5.72 5.55
C SER A 91 14.77 -6.99 5.33
N GLN A 92 15.27 -7.19 4.11
CA GLN A 92 16.05 -8.33 3.67
C GLN A 92 17.54 -8.18 3.98
N ASP A 93 18.01 -6.97 4.29
CA ASP A 93 19.41 -6.72 4.59
C ASP A 93 19.85 -7.47 5.87
N PRO A 94 20.95 -8.25 5.82
CA PRO A 94 21.50 -8.91 7.00
C PRO A 94 21.93 -7.93 8.11
N ASN A 95 22.26 -6.68 7.75
CA ASN A 95 22.67 -5.65 8.71
C ASN A 95 21.48 -4.96 9.39
N CYS A 96 20.24 -5.29 9.02
CA CYS A 96 19.05 -4.69 9.60
C CYS A 96 18.83 -5.17 11.05
N PRO A 97 18.79 -4.25 12.03
CA PRO A 97 18.55 -4.63 13.42
C PRO A 97 17.11 -5.13 13.59
N ASN A 98 16.92 -6.09 14.50
CA ASN A 98 15.63 -6.76 14.69
C ASN A 98 14.49 -5.78 15.00
N HIS A 99 14.74 -4.75 15.80
CA HIS A 99 13.71 -3.76 16.13
C HIS A 99 13.24 -2.98 14.89
N ALA A 100 14.14 -2.67 13.94
CA ALA A 100 13.79 -1.97 12.71
C ALA A 100 12.99 -2.89 11.77
N ARG A 101 13.40 -4.17 11.66
CA ARG A 101 12.68 -5.17 10.86
C ARG A 101 11.24 -5.35 11.34
N THR A 102 11.01 -5.43 12.65
CA THR A 102 9.65 -5.52 13.21
C THR A 102 8.82 -4.27 12.91
N LYS A 103 9.41 -3.06 12.99
CA LYS A 103 8.71 -1.82 12.63
C LYS A 103 8.39 -1.76 11.14
N ILE A 104 9.31 -2.16 10.27
CA ILE A 104 9.08 -2.23 8.82
C ILE A 104 7.91 -3.18 8.52
N TRP A 105 7.93 -4.39 9.11
CA TRP A 105 6.84 -5.35 8.94
C TRP A 105 5.48 -4.81 9.41
N HIS A 106 5.47 -4.08 10.53
CA HIS A 106 4.27 -3.41 11.01
C HIS A 106 3.76 -2.35 10.02
N VAL A 107 4.65 -1.52 9.46
CA VAL A 107 4.30 -0.53 8.44
C VAL A 107 3.72 -1.21 7.20
N SER A 108 4.35 -2.26 6.69
CA SER A 108 3.82 -3.00 5.53
C SER A 108 2.41 -3.54 5.82
N SER A 109 2.18 -4.05 7.03
CA SER A 109 0.85 -4.56 7.43
C SER A 109 -0.22 -3.46 7.49
N LEU A 110 0.14 -2.23 7.84
CA LEU A 110 -0.77 -1.07 7.85
C LEU A 110 -1.09 -0.56 6.43
N LEU A 111 -0.13 -0.69 5.52
CA LEU A 111 -0.25 -0.20 4.14
C LEU A 111 -0.88 -1.21 3.18
N GLU A 112 -0.74 -2.52 3.43
CA GLU A 112 -1.28 -3.59 2.59
C GLU A 112 -2.81 -3.60 2.39
N PRO A 113 -3.67 -3.24 3.38
CA PRO A 113 -5.11 -3.14 3.14
C PRO A 113 -5.52 -1.94 2.27
N ILE A 114 -4.62 -0.97 2.04
CA ILE A 114 -4.89 0.21 1.22
C ILE A 114 -4.74 -0.19 -0.27
N ARG A 115 -5.85 -0.58 -0.89
CA ARG A 115 -5.92 -0.98 -2.31
C ARG A 115 -7.17 -0.37 -2.94
N ASP A 116 -7.04 0.12 -4.18
CA ASP A 116 -8.14 0.66 -5.00
C ASP A 116 -9.08 -0.45 -5.50
#